data_AF-A0A4Q0SRP6-F1
#
_entry.id   AF-A0A4Q0SRP6-F1
#
_cell.length_a   1.000
_cell.length_b   1.000
_cell.length_c   1.000
_cell.angle_alpha   90.00
_cell.angle_beta   90.00
_cell.angle_gamma   90.00
#
_symmetry.space_group_name_H-M   'P 1'
#
loop_
_entity.id
_entity.type
_entity.pdbx_description
1 polymer ?
#
loop_
_entity_poly.entity_id
_entity_poly.type
_entity_poly.pdbx_seq_one_letter_code
_entity_poly.pdbx_strand_id
1 'polypeptide(L)'
;MARKLAAIVAADVVGYSRLMGVDEAETLAALKTHQRELIAPNIAEHQGRIVKTTGDGLLIEFSSVIEAVECAVEVQRAMQGRNEDVPADHRIEFRVGVNLGDIIIDGDDIYGDGVNVAARLEALAEANGICVSRVVHDQVRDKLDLVFEDLGERQLKNIARPVHVFRVPAPATELRTQSASPALALPDKPSIAVLPFTNMSGDPEQDYLADGMVEDIITALSHFKALFVIARNSSFAYKGRAVDVKVVGRELGVRYVLEGSVRRATNRVRITGQLIDTATGAHLWANRFDGGLGDIFDLQDQVTESIVGAIAPAVERAEIERATRKATERLEAYDHYLRGLAKSYQDASQQACSEALHLFNSAIELDPYFATAYARAAFCYANAKAFGWISLTPEEVAEVSRLAQRAVELGRDDAIALADSGWALAYVVRDLDRGAALIDRALALNSNVAEAWDCGGWVKNWLGEYELAIERFKRAIRLSPLDPWGAPMRAGTAHAHFFLSRYDEAASWAAIALQDNPNSQPLLRIGAASYAMAGRLDQAQKAVVRLRQLNPTLRVSNLKNVLGPYRRAEDISRYEEGLRRAGLPE
;
A
#
# COMPACT_ATOMS: atom_id res chain seq x y z
N MET A 1 -50.28 -17.55 7.02
CA MET A 1 -48.93 -17.16 7.44
C MET A 1 -47.91 -17.96 6.66
N ALA A 2 -47.18 -17.30 5.76
CA ALA A 2 -46.13 -17.91 4.96
C ALA A 2 -44.77 -17.56 5.55
N ARG A 3 -43.81 -18.50 5.52
CA ARG A 3 -42.42 -18.26 5.92
C ARG A 3 -41.53 -18.22 4.69
N LYS A 4 -40.60 -17.28 4.66
CA LYS A 4 -39.54 -17.24 3.63
C LYS A 4 -38.27 -16.62 4.20
N LEU A 5 -37.15 -16.97 3.58
CA LEU A 5 -35.87 -16.32 3.82
C LEU A 5 -35.83 -15.01 3.02
N ALA A 6 -35.47 -13.90 3.65
CA ALA A 6 -35.37 -12.60 2.98
C ALA A 6 -34.23 -11.77 3.57
N ALA A 7 -33.68 -10.85 2.77
CA ALA A 7 -32.79 -9.82 3.26
C ALA A 7 -33.65 -8.68 3.84
N ILE A 8 -33.40 -8.34 5.10
CA ILE A 8 -34.13 -7.31 5.84
C ILE A 8 -33.20 -6.14 6.08
N VAL A 9 -33.64 -4.95 5.69
CA VAL A 9 -32.97 -3.68 5.95
C VAL A 9 -33.83 -2.86 6.92
N ALA A 10 -33.26 -2.50 8.06
CA ALA A 10 -33.82 -1.51 8.97
C ALA A 10 -33.00 -0.22 8.86
N ALA A 11 -33.66 0.93 8.74
CA ALA A 11 -33.00 2.23 8.69
C ALA A 11 -33.73 3.24 9.57
N ASP A 12 -33.01 4.19 10.16
CA ASP A 12 -33.55 5.21 11.05
C ASP A 12 -32.75 6.52 10.95
N VAL A 13 -33.36 7.66 11.28
CA VAL A 13 -32.69 8.97 11.24
C VAL A 13 -31.99 9.25 12.57
N VAL A 14 -30.68 9.53 12.52
CA VAL A 14 -29.89 9.82 13.71
C VAL A 14 -30.29 11.17 14.30
N GLY A 15 -30.74 11.14 15.55
CA GLY A 15 -31.08 12.36 16.29
C GLY A 15 -32.34 13.06 15.79
N TYR A 16 -33.28 12.34 15.17
CA TYR A 16 -34.52 12.90 14.63
C TYR A 16 -35.29 13.79 15.63
N SER A 17 -35.42 13.38 16.89
CA SER A 17 -36.08 14.20 17.92
C SER A 17 -35.39 15.54 18.17
N ARG A 18 -34.06 15.61 17.99
CA ARG A 18 -33.29 16.87 18.08
C ARG A 18 -33.57 17.75 16.87
N LEU A 19 -33.57 17.19 15.65
CA LEU A 19 -33.86 17.92 14.41
C LEU A 19 -35.27 18.54 14.45
N MET A 20 -36.26 17.74 14.86
CA MET A 20 -37.64 18.19 15.06
C MET A 20 -37.76 19.30 16.11
N GLY A 21 -36.85 19.35 17.10
CA GLY A 21 -36.80 20.42 18.10
C GLY A 21 -36.17 21.72 17.61
N VAL A 22 -35.40 21.69 16.51
CA VAL A 22 -34.81 22.88 15.87
C VAL A 22 -35.81 23.51 14.91
N ASP A 23 -36.33 22.74 13.96
CA ASP A 23 -37.41 23.14 13.06
C ASP A 23 -38.22 21.92 12.59
N GLU A 24 -39.43 21.77 13.14
CA GLU A 24 -40.34 20.65 12.84
C GLU A 24 -40.84 20.67 11.38
N ALA A 25 -41.14 21.85 10.83
CA ALA A 25 -41.72 21.95 9.50
C ALA A 25 -40.67 21.69 8.41
N GLU A 26 -39.47 22.22 8.58
CA GLU A 26 -38.36 22.05 7.66
C GLU A 26 -37.82 20.61 7.69
N THR A 27 -37.61 20.03 8.88
CA THR A 27 -37.12 18.64 9.02
C THR A 27 -38.08 17.64 8.37
N LEU A 28 -39.39 17.77 8.60
CA LEU A 28 -40.38 16.86 8.03
C LEU A 28 -40.49 17.02 6.50
N ALA A 29 -40.36 18.24 5.99
CA ALA A 29 -40.36 18.51 4.55
C ALA A 29 -39.11 17.93 3.86
N ALA A 30 -37.93 18.11 4.46
CA ALA A 30 -36.67 17.57 3.96
C ALA A 30 -36.67 16.03 3.97
N LEU A 31 -37.14 15.40 5.05
CA LEU A 31 -37.25 13.94 5.13
C LEU A 31 -38.20 13.37 4.06
N LYS A 32 -39.36 13.99 3.84
CA LYS A 32 -40.30 13.57 2.78
C LYS A 32 -39.71 13.72 1.38
N THR A 33 -38.95 14.79 1.15
CA THR A 33 -38.23 15.01 -0.12
C THR A 33 -37.19 13.92 -0.34
N HIS A 34 -36.39 13.58 0.68
CA HIS A 34 -35.42 12.49 0.59
C HIS A 34 -36.09 11.13 0.37
N GLN A 35 -37.18 10.84 1.06
CA GLN A 35 -37.95 9.61 0.87
C GLN A 35 -38.48 9.47 -0.56
N ARG A 36 -39.05 10.55 -1.12
CA ARG A 36 -39.65 10.54 -2.47
C ARG A 36 -38.63 10.53 -3.60
N GLU A 37 -37.58 11.32 -3.48
CA GLU A 37 -36.66 11.62 -4.60
C GLU A 37 -35.39 10.79 -4.60
N LEU A 38 -35.08 10.10 -3.49
CA LEU A 38 -33.88 9.28 -3.38
C LEU A 38 -34.19 7.87 -2.90
N ILE A 39 -34.79 7.76 -1.71
CA ILE A 39 -34.90 6.45 -1.03
C ILE A 39 -35.86 5.52 -1.77
N ALA A 40 -37.09 5.96 -2.08
CA ALA A 40 -38.06 5.11 -2.77
C ALA A 40 -37.61 4.70 -4.20
N PRO A 41 -37.03 5.59 -5.03
CA PRO A 41 -36.45 5.20 -6.32
C PRO A 41 -35.34 4.15 -6.20
N ASN A 42 -34.37 4.34 -5.29
CA ASN A 42 -33.27 3.39 -5.10
C ASN A 42 -33.78 2.02 -4.63
N ILE A 43 -34.76 1.99 -3.71
CA ILE A 43 -35.37 0.74 -3.25
C ILE A 43 -36.04 0.02 -4.43
N ALA A 44 -36.77 0.73 -5.29
CA ALA A 44 -37.45 0.13 -6.43
C ALA A 44 -36.47 -0.40 -7.49
N GLU A 45 -35.38 0.33 -7.76
CA GLU A 45 -34.31 -0.06 -8.70
C GLU A 45 -33.65 -1.38 -8.27
N HIS A 46 -33.36 -1.52 -6.97
CA HIS A 46 -32.82 -2.73 -6.35
C HIS A 46 -33.88 -3.78 -5.98
N GLN A 47 -35.09 -3.69 -6.54
CA GLN A 47 -36.18 -4.66 -6.35
C GLN A 47 -36.57 -4.90 -4.88
N GLY A 48 -36.40 -3.88 -4.03
CA GLY A 48 -36.83 -3.88 -2.64
C GLY A 48 -38.31 -3.50 -2.48
N ARG A 49 -38.90 -3.94 -1.37
CA ARG A 49 -40.27 -3.62 -0.96
C ARG A 49 -40.25 -2.94 0.40
N ILE A 50 -40.74 -1.71 0.48
CA ILE A 50 -40.97 -1.04 1.77
C ILE A 50 -42.12 -1.77 2.46
N VAL A 51 -41.85 -2.36 3.62
CA VAL A 51 -42.84 -3.08 4.43
C VAL A 51 -43.63 -2.10 5.28
N LYS A 52 -42.91 -1.20 5.98
CA LYS A 52 -43.53 -0.14 6.78
C LYS A 52 -42.58 1.02 7.04
N THR A 53 -43.18 2.18 7.29
CA THR A 53 -42.52 3.40 7.75
C THR A 53 -43.03 3.70 9.16
N THR A 54 -42.13 3.85 10.13
CA THR A 54 -42.47 4.13 11.53
C THR A 54 -41.86 5.46 11.93
N GLY A 55 -42.56 6.56 11.66
CA GLY A 55 -42.01 7.90 11.85
C GLY A 55 -40.84 8.14 10.89
N ASP A 56 -39.64 8.24 11.44
CA ASP A 56 -38.34 8.36 10.77
C ASP A 56 -37.71 7.02 10.36
N GLY A 57 -38.20 5.90 10.91
CA GLY A 57 -37.71 4.57 10.62
C GLY A 57 -38.33 3.92 9.38
N LEU A 58 -37.55 3.10 8.69
CA LEU A 58 -37.94 2.31 7.52
C LEU A 58 -37.61 0.83 7.73
N LEU A 59 -38.55 -0.04 7.37
CA LEU A 59 -38.31 -1.48 7.27
C LEU A 59 -38.53 -1.92 5.82
N ILE A 60 -37.49 -2.47 5.22
CA ILE A 60 -37.44 -2.82 3.80
C ILE A 60 -37.05 -4.28 3.65
N GLU A 61 -37.69 -4.94 2.69
CA GLU A 61 -37.48 -6.33 2.36
C GLU A 61 -36.90 -6.46 0.96
N PHE A 62 -35.85 -7.27 0.80
CA PHE A 62 -35.24 -7.62 -0.48
C PHE A 62 -35.21 -9.13 -0.68
N SER A 63 -35.35 -9.56 -1.93
CA SER A 63 -35.18 -10.97 -2.32
C SER A 63 -33.70 -11.36 -2.47
N SER A 64 -32.79 -10.39 -2.52
CA SER A 64 -31.35 -10.56 -2.67
C SER A 64 -30.60 -9.77 -1.61
N VAL A 65 -29.60 -10.40 -0.98
CA VAL A 65 -28.70 -9.74 -0.02
C VAL A 65 -27.78 -8.74 -0.70
N ILE A 66 -27.37 -9.01 -1.95
CA ILE A 66 -26.49 -8.13 -2.72
C ILE A 66 -27.20 -6.80 -2.98
N GLU A 67 -28.41 -6.87 -3.54
CA GLU A 67 -29.27 -5.70 -3.81
C GLU A 67 -29.58 -4.91 -2.54
N ALA A 68 -29.80 -5.59 -1.42
CA ALA A 68 -30.05 -4.93 -0.14
C ALA A 68 -28.84 -4.10 0.35
N VAL A 69 -27.63 -4.63 0.18
CA VAL A 69 -26.39 -3.95 0.59
C VAL A 69 -26.03 -2.84 -0.38
N GLU A 70 -26.15 -3.06 -1.70
CA GLU A 70 -25.92 -2.03 -2.71
C GLU A 70 -26.88 -0.85 -2.53
N CYS A 71 -28.18 -1.12 -2.41
CA CYS A 71 -29.19 -0.09 -2.15
C CYS A 71 -28.86 0.74 -0.89
N ALA A 72 -28.48 0.07 0.21
CA ALA A 72 -28.10 0.76 1.43
C ALA A 72 -26.86 1.66 1.25
N VAL A 73 -25.85 1.18 0.51
CA VAL A 73 -24.63 1.96 0.22
C VAL A 73 -24.93 3.16 -0.69
N GLU A 74 -25.73 2.97 -1.73
CA GLU A 74 -26.09 4.04 -2.67
C GLU A 74 -26.92 5.13 -2.02
N VAL A 75 -27.90 4.74 -1.18
CA VAL A 75 -28.70 5.69 -0.40
C VAL A 75 -27.81 6.48 0.57
N GLN A 76 -26.88 5.84 1.28
CA GLN A 76 -25.96 6.55 2.18
C GLN A 76 -25.04 7.51 1.42
N ARG A 77 -24.48 7.10 0.26
CA ARG A 77 -23.66 7.97 -0.62
C ARG A 77 -24.43 9.20 -1.08
N ALA A 78 -25.63 9.01 -1.59
CA ALA A 78 -26.43 10.11 -2.11
C ALA A 78 -26.94 11.03 -1.00
N MET A 79 -27.22 10.50 0.19
CA MET A 79 -27.57 11.31 1.36
C MET A 79 -26.39 12.16 1.84
N GLN A 80 -25.16 11.68 1.74
CA GLN A 80 -23.99 12.50 2.02
C GLN A 80 -23.88 13.70 1.09
N GLY A 81 -24.00 13.47 -0.22
CA GLY A 81 -23.96 14.55 -1.21
C GLY A 81 -25.06 15.60 -0.96
N ARG A 82 -26.24 15.17 -0.51
CA ARG A 82 -27.33 16.09 -0.12
C ARG A 82 -27.07 16.88 1.16
N ASN A 83 -26.17 16.41 2.02
CA ASN A 83 -25.82 17.04 3.29
C ASN A 83 -24.54 17.90 3.22
N GLU A 84 -23.85 17.96 2.07
CA GLU A 84 -22.61 18.72 1.87
C GLU A 84 -22.74 20.19 2.31
N ASP A 85 -23.74 20.88 1.74
CA ASP A 85 -24.00 22.30 1.98
C ASP A 85 -25.00 22.56 3.13
N VAL A 86 -25.44 21.50 3.83
CA VAL A 86 -26.40 21.61 4.92
C VAL A 86 -25.66 21.79 6.26
N PRO A 87 -26.00 22.79 7.09
CA PRO A 87 -25.44 22.94 8.43
C PRO A 87 -25.57 21.67 9.27
N ALA A 88 -24.52 21.32 10.03
CA ALA A 88 -24.44 20.05 10.76
C ALA A 88 -25.61 19.78 11.72
N ASP A 89 -26.21 20.84 12.26
CA ASP A 89 -27.38 20.76 13.13
C ASP A 89 -28.70 20.50 12.40
N HIS A 90 -28.74 20.64 11.07
CA HIS A 90 -29.90 20.40 10.18
C HIS A 90 -29.74 19.18 9.26
N ARG A 91 -28.60 18.49 9.28
CA ARG A 91 -28.34 17.30 8.44
C ARG A 91 -29.25 16.14 8.81
N ILE A 92 -29.79 15.46 7.79
CA ILE A 92 -30.53 14.21 7.94
C ILE A 92 -29.57 13.06 7.62
N GLU A 93 -29.15 12.31 8.64
CA GLU A 93 -28.24 11.18 8.49
C GLU A 93 -28.95 9.88 8.89
N PHE A 94 -28.88 8.86 8.05
CA PHE A 94 -29.46 7.55 8.36
C PHE A 94 -28.43 6.62 8.98
N ARG A 95 -28.88 5.72 9.84
CA ARG A 95 -28.11 4.53 10.22
C ARG A 95 -28.86 3.29 9.75
N VAL A 96 -28.14 2.26 9.29
CA VAL A 96 -28.73 1.13 8.58
C VAL A 96 -28.23 -0.20 9.16
N GLY A 97 -29.14 -1.17 9.29
CA GLY A 97 -28.87 -2.54 9.69
C GLY A 97 -29.38 -3.53 8.66
N VAL A 98 -28.52 -4.45 8.20
CA VAL A 98 -28.86 -5.47 7.20
C VAL A 98 -28.67 -6.87 7.76
N ASN A 99 -29.70 -7.70 7.67
CA ASN A 99 -29.64 -9.10 8.07
C ASN A 99 -30.33 -10.02 7.04
N LEU A 100 -29.84 -11.25 6.90
CA LEU A 100 -30.55 -12.32 6.19
C LEU A 100 -31.17 -13.27 7.22
N GLY A 101 -32.48 -13.48 7.16
CA GLY A 101 -33.15 -14.36 8.10
C GLY A 101 -34.57 -14.75 7.69
N ASP A 102 -35.11 -15.74 8.39
CA ASP A 102 -36.48 -16.18 8.18
C ASP A 102 -37.47 -15.15 8.71
N ILE A 103 -38.47 -14.85 7.88
CA ILE A 103 -39.58 -13.95 8.20
C ILE A 103 -40.92 -14.66 8.05
N ILE A 104 -41.90 -14.21 8.83
CA ILE A 104 -43.31 -14.57 8.75
C ILE A 104 -44.03 -13.40 8.11
N ILE A 105 -44.69 -13.65 6.98
CA ILE A 105 -45.51 -12.66 6.29
C ILE A 105 -46.92 -12.72 6.85
N ASP A 106 -47.43 -11.56 7.28
CA ASP A 106 -48.81 -11.36 7.71
C ASP A 106 -49.39 -10.10 7.05
N GLY A 107 -50.23 -10.30 6.03
CA GLY A 107 -50.67 -9.22 5.15
C GLY A 107 -49.49 -8.54 4.45
N ASP A 108 -49.40 -7.22 4.59
CA ASP A 108 -48.31 -6.43 4.03
C ASP A 108 -47.08 -6.35 4.96
N ASP A 109 -47.19 -6.80 6.21
CA ASP A 109 -46.14 -6.69 7.24
C ASP A 109 -45.28 -7.97 7.38
N ILE A 110 -44.09 -7.83 7.98
CA ILE A 110 -43.15 -8.93 8.25
C ILE A 110 -42.76 -8.99 9.73
N TYR A 111 -42.69 -10.22 10.26
CA TYR A 111 -42.32 -10.51 11.64
C TYR A 111 -41.28 -11.63 11.70
N GLY A 112 -40.44 -11.63 12.74
CA GLY A 112 -39.51 -12.73 12.96
C GLY A 112 -38.22 -12.29 13.62
N ASP A 113 -37.41 -13.27 14.01
CA ASP A 113 -36.12 -13.01 14.65
C ASP A 113 -35.17 -12.27 13.70
N GLY A 114 -35.25 -12.57 12.39
CA GLY A 114 -34.47 -11.87 11.36
C GLY A 114 -34.73 -10.36 11.29
N VAL A 115 -35.98 -9.94 11.54
CA VAL A 115 -36.39 -8.52 11.61
C VAL A 115 -35.82 -7.84 12.85
N ASN A 116 -35.89 -8.53 13.99
CA ASN A 116 -35.33 -8.02 15.24
C ASN A 116 -33.81 -7.86 15.15
N VAL A 117 -33.10 -8.80 14.54
CA VAL A 117 -31.65 -8.70 14.33
C VAL A 117 -31.33 -7.50 13.44
N ALA A 118 -32.03 -7.29 12.32
CA ALA A 118 -31.80 -6.12 11.45
C ALA A 118 -31.97 -4.79 12.21
N ALA A 119 -33.05 -4.63 12.98
CA ALA A 119 -33.29 -3.45 13.80
C ALA A 119 -32.22 -3.24 14.91
N ARG A 120 -31.64 -4.32 15.43
CA ARG A 120 -30.56 -4.20 16.42
C ARG A 120 -29.20 -3.89 15.80
N LEU A 121 -28.96 -4.34 14.57
CA LEU A 121 -27.79 -3.93 13.80
C LEU A 121 -27.89 -2.45 13.41
N GLU A 122 -29.08 -1.99 13.02
CA GLU A 122 -29.36 -0.57 12.74
C GLU A 122 -29.04 0.31 13.96
N ALA A 123 -29.50 -0.08 15.15
CA ALA A 123 -29.19 0.65 16.38
C ALA A 123 -27.70 0.64 16.78
N LEU A 124 -26.89 -0.29 16.24
CA LEU A 124 -25.43 -0.34 16.43
C LEU A 124 -24.67 0.51 15.41
N ALA A 125 -25.29 0.82 14.28
CA ALA A 125 -24.65 1.63 13.25
C ALA A 125 -24.50 3.09 13.70
N GLU A 126 -23.35 3.67 13.39
CA GLU A 126 -23.10 5.10 13.55
C GLU A 126 -23.91 5.89 12.51
N ALA A 127 -23.97 7.22 12.67
CA ALA A 127 -24.56 8.10 11.65
C ALA A 127 -23.93 7.82 10.30
N ASN A 128 -24.77 7.65 9.28
CA ASN A 128 -24.37 7.33 7.91
C ASN A 128 -23.73 5.95 7.73
N GLY A 129 -23.73 5.13 8.78
CA GLY A 129 -23.13 3.80 8.80
C GLY A 129 -24.11 2.70 8.38
N ILE A 130 -23.53 1.56 7.99
CA ILE A 130 -24.28 0.32 7.74
C ILE A 130 -23.65 -0.80 8.58
N CYS A 131 -24.44 -1.48 9.39
CA CYS A 131 -24.04 -2.70 10.09
C CYS A 131 -24.71 -3.92 9.46
N VAL A 132 -23.94 -4.98 9.23
CA VAL A 132 -24.42 -6.22 8.62
C VAL A 132 -24.09 -7.44 9.49
N SER A 133 -24.94 -8.47 9.46
CA SER A 133 -24.63 -9.74 10.12
C SER A 133 -23.59 -10.55 9.35
N ARG A 134 -22.91 -11.50 10.00
CA ARG A 134 -22.00 -12.45 9.34
C ARG A 134 -22.60 -13.13 8.11
N VAL A 135 -23.87 -13.54 8.18
CA VAL A 135 -24.53 -14.23 7.06
C VAL A 135 -24.64 -13.32 5.84
N VAL A 136 -24.84 -12.02 6.05
CA VAL A 136 -24.84 -11.03 4.98
C VAL A 136 -23.43 -10.83 4.44
N HIS A 137 -22.47 -10.55 5.32
CA HIS A 137 -21.05 -10.38 4.97
C HIS A 137 -20.52 -11.54 4.11
N ASP A 138 -20.74 -12.78 4.54
CA ASP A 138 -20.22 -13.97 3.87
C ASP A 138 -20.80 -14.14 2.45
N GLN A 139 -21.97 -13.56 2.15
CA GLN A 139 -22.58 -13.61 0.82
C GLN A 139 -22.12 -12.49 -0.12
N VAL A 140 -21.63 -11.37 0.44
CA VAL A 140 -21.33 -10.16 -0.34
C VAL A 140 -19.84 -9.82 -0.42
N ARG A 141 -19.00 -10.29 0.52
CA ARG A 141 -17.58 -9.91 0.62
C ARG A 141 -16.76 -10.16 -0.65
N ASP A 142 -17.13 -11.17 -1.42
CA ASP A 142 -16.43 -11.59 -2.65
C ASP A 142 -17.14 -11.08 -3.92
N LYS A 143 -18.23 -10.32 -3.77
CA LYS A 143 -19.10 -9.88 -4.86
C LYS A 143 -19.26 -8.37 -4.94
N LEU A 144 -19.11 -7.68 -3.82
CA LEU A 144 -19.18 -6.22 -3.73
C LEU A 144 -17.79 -5.67 -3.37
N ASP A 145 -17.35 -4.63 -4.09
CA ASP A 145 -16.11 -3.90 -3.80
C ASP A 145 -16.33 -2.95 -2.60
N LEU A 146 -16.52 -3.53 -1.42
CA LEU A 146 -16.78 -2.83 -0.16
C LEU A 146 -15.80 -3.29 0.91
N VAL A 147 -15.30 -2.34 1.69
CA VAL A 147 -14.50 -2.65 2.89
C VAL A 147 -15.44 -2.94 4.05
N PHE A 148 -15.25 -4.09 4.70
CA PHE A 148 -15.97 -4.47 5.91
C PHE A 148 -15.03 -4.43 7.10
N GLU A 149 -15.42 -3.70 8.14
CA GLU A 149 -14.74 -3.70 9.43
C GLU A 149 -15.40 -4.72 10.37
N ASP A 150 -14.61 -5.65 10.87
CA ASP A 150 -15.08 -6.67 11.82
C ASP A 150 -15.26 -6.06 13.22
N LEU A 151 -16.50 -6.02 13.71
CA LEU A 151 -16.85 -5.55 15.06
C LEU A 151 -16.97 -6.68 16.08
N GLY A 152 -16.71 -7.92 15.68
CA GLY A 152 -16.75 -9.13 16.49
C GLY A 152 -18.15 -9.60 16.89
N GLU A 153 -18.21 -10.53 17.83
CA GLU A 153 -19.47 -11.02 18.42
C GLU A 153 -20.12 -9.96 19.31
N ARG A 154 -21.39 -9.62 19.03
CA ARG A 154 -22.19 -8.68 19.82
C ARG A 154 -23.41 -9.39 20.39
N GLN A 155 -23.61 -9.26 21.70
CA GLN A 155 -24.84 -9.71 22.35
C GLN A 155 -25.95 -8.68 22.10
N LEU A 156 -26.88 -8.99 21.18
CA LEU A 156 -28.00 -8.10 20.88
C LEU A 156 -29.11 -8.26 21.91
N LYS A 157 -29.76 -7.15 22.29
CA LYS A 157 -30.86 -7.15 23.26
C LYS A 157 -31.99 -8.07 22.77
N ASN A 158 -32.38 -9.02 23.62
CA ASN A 158 -33.45 -10.00 23.38
C ASN A 158 -33.18 -11.00 22.23
N ILE A 159 -31.93 -11.17 21.82
CA ILE A 159 -31.50 -12.24 20.89
C ILE A 159 -30.70 -13.26 21.69
N ALA A 160 -31.08 -14.54 21.62
CA ALA A 160 -30.53 -15.59 22.50
C ALA A 160 -29.05 -15.91 22.23
N ARG A 161 -28.57 -15.69 21.00
CA ARG A 161 -27.20 -15.98 20.58
C ARG A 161 -26.47 -14.68 20.22
N PRO A 162 -25.16 -14.58 20.51
CA PRO A 162 -24.33 -13.51 19.96
C PRO A 162 -24.43 -13.50 18.43
N VAL A 163 -24.47 -12.29 17.87
CA VAL A 163 -24.44 -12.07 16.43
C VAL A 163 -23.11 -11.40 16.11
N HIS A 164 -22.36 -12.00 15.18
CA HIS A 164 -21.14 -11.40 14.68
C HIS A 164 -21.46 -10.29 13.69
N VAL A 165 -20.91 -9.10 13.93
CA VAL A 165 -21.29 -7.87 13.22
C VAL A 165 -20.11 -7.34 12.41
N PHE A 166 -20.39 -6.95 11.17
CA PHE A 166 -19.48 -6.20 10.33
C PHE A 166 -20.04 -4.81 10.07
N ARG A 167 -19.18 -3.81 9.95
CA ARG A 167 -19.55 -2.44 9.58
C ARG A 167 -19.06 -2.16 8.16
N VAL A 168 -19.94 -1.62 7.33
CA VAL A 168 -19.54 -0.90 6.11
C VAL A 168 -19.37 0.56 6.53
N PRO A 169 -18.14 1.10 6.51
CA PRO A 169 -17.92 2.49 6.86
C PRO A 169 -18.61 3.39 5.85
N ALA A 170 -19.18 4.51 6.32
CA ALA A 170 -19.77 5.52 5.46
C ALA A 170 -18.72 5.96 4.42
N PRO A 171 -19.06 6.03 3.12
CA PRO A 171 -18.13 6.50 2.09
C PRO A 171 -17.92 8.00 2.28
N ALA A 172 -16.95 8.42 3.07
CA ALA A 172 -16.82 9.82 3.47
C ALA A 172 -16.82 10.81 2.29
N THR A 173 -17.88 11.61 2.15
CA THR A 173 -17.76 12.94 1.55
C THR A 173 -16.88 13.77 2.46
N GLU A 174 -15.67 14.04 1.97
CA GLU A 174 -14.85 15.23 2.25
C GLU A 174 -14.93 15.89 3.63
N LEU A 175 -14.88 15.10 4.69
CA LEU A 175 -13.99 15.41 5.81
C LEU A 175 -13.06 14.22 5.98
N ARG A 176 -12.17 14.07 4.99
CA ARG A 176 -10.79 13.74 5.28
C ARG A 176 -10.23 14.82 6.23
N THR A 177 -10.66 14.83 7.49
CA THR A 177 -9.65 14.57 8.49
C THR A 177 -9.33 13.06 8.38
N GLN A 178 -8.64 12.56 7.34
CA GLN A 178 -7.19 12.61 7.40
C GLN A 178 -6.80 13.34 8.69
N SER A 179 -6.44 12.60 9.74
CA SER A 179 -5.13 12.90 10.30
C SER A 179 -4.30 13.24 9.08
N ALA A 180 -4.11 14.53 8.81
CA ALA A 180 -3.33 14.96 7.67
C ALA A 180 -2.06 14.19 7.98
N SER A 181 -1.77 13.13 7.22
CA SER A 181 -0.40 12.80 6.94
C SER A 181 0.12 14.17 6.54
N PRO A 182 0.88 14.82 7.45
CA PRO A 182 1.14 16.24 7.30
C PRO A 182 1.65 16.39 5.89
N ALA A 183 1.01 17.28 5.10
CA ALA A 183 1.30 17.42 3.69
C ALA A 183 2.81 17.39 3.54
N LEU A 184 3.33 16.38 2.83
CA LEU A 184 4.77 16.19 2.81
C LEU A 184 5.35 17.47 2.22
N ALA A 185 6.26 18.10 2.96
CA ALA A 185 6.86 19.35 2.52
C ALA A 185 7.48 19.14 1.13
N LEU A 186 7.22 20.11 0.25
CA LEU A 186 7.85 20.11 -1.07
C LEU A 186 9.37 20.19 -0.87
N PRO A 187 10.15 19.38 -1.58
CA PRO A 187 11.60 19.53 -1.59
C PRO A 187 12.00 20.87 -2.19
N ASP A 188 13.19 21.36 -1.85
CA ASP A 188 13.75 22.59 -2.46
C ASP A 188 14.03 22.43 -3.97
N LYS A 189 14.11 21.19 -4.45
CA LYS A 189 14.30 20.82 -5.85
C LYS A 189 12.96 20.61 -6.56
N PRO A 190 12.89 20.86 -7.88
CA PRO A 190 11.77 20.38 -8.70
C PRO A 190 11.51 18.90 -8.41
N SER A 191 10.27 18.58 -8.10
CA SER A 191 9.88 17.27 -7.60
C SER A 191 8.78 16.66 -8.46
N ILE A 192 8.96 15.40 -8.85
CA ILE A 192 8.07 14.70 -9.78
C ILE A 192 7.71 13.30 -9.27
N ALA A 193 6.45 12.92 -9.45
CA ALA A 193 6.00 11.54 -9.43
C ALA A 193 5.51 11.14 -10.84
N VAL A 194 5.86 9.93 -11.28
CA VAL A 194 5.31 9.34 -12.50
C VAL A 194 4.28 8.29 -12.11
N LEU A 195 3.01 8.54 -12.45
CA LEU A 195 1.92 7.61 -12.16
C LEU A 195 1.91 6.45 -13.17
N PRO A 196 1.32 5.30 -12.80
CA PRO A 196 1.13 4.19 -13.73
C PRO A 196 0.37 4.64 -14.98
N PHE A 197 0.90 4.30 -16.16
CA PHE A 197 0.26 4.64 -17.43
C PHE A 197 -0.86 3.66 -17.73
N THR A 198 -1.96 4.17 -18.28
CA THR A 198 -3.10 3.35 -18.68
C THR A 198 -2.73 2.50 -19.91
N ASN A 199 -2.90 1.18 -19.82
CA ASN A 199 -2.78 0.29 -20.97
C ASN A 199 -4.01 0.44 -21.88
N MET A 200 -3.82 1.00 -23.07
CA MET A 200 -4.86 1.20 -24.08
C MET A 200 -4.76 0.20 -25.24
N SER A 201 -4.05 -0.93 -25.03
CA SER A 201 -3.84 -1.99 -26.03
C SER A 201 -4.97 -3.03 -26.04
N GLY A 202 -5.82 -3.05 -24.99
CA GLY A 202 -6.98 -3.96 -24.88
C GLY A 202 -6.65 -5.38 -24.41
N ASP A 203 -5.37 -5.66 -24.14
CA ASP A 203 -4.86 -6.95 -23.68
C ASP A 203 -4.21 -6.76 -22.29
N PRO A 204 -4.84 -7.27 -21.21
CA PRO A 204 -4.30 -7.19 -19.84
C PRO A 204 -2.95 -7.89 -19.69
N GLU A 205 -2.62 -8.88 -20.53
CA GLU A 205 -1.32 -9.54 -20.48
C GLU A 205 -0.17 -8.59 -20.85
N GLN A 206 -0.47 -7.39 -21.38
CA GLN A 206 0.52 -6.38 -21.73
C GLN A 206 0.69 -5.28 -20.69
N ASP A 207 0.02 -5.37 -19.53
CA ASP A 207 0.16 -4.39 -18.46
C ASP A 207 1.61 -4.28 -17.95
N TYR A 208 2.37 -5.38 -17.96
CA TYR A 208 3.78 -5.36 -17.56
C TYR A 208 4.64 -4.46 -18.47
N LEU A 209 4.25 -4.29 -19.74
CA LEU A 209 4.98 -3.42 -20.66
C LEU A 209 4.76 -1.95 -20.28
N ALA A 210 3.50 -1.56 -20.03
CA ALA A 210 3.20 -0.19 -19.59
C ALA A 210 3.87 0.12 -18.24
N ASP A 211 3.79 -0.83 -17.30
CA ASP A 211 4.45 -0.72 -15.99
C ASP A 211 5.97 -0.62 -16.11
N GLY A 212 6.58 -1.44 -16.98
CA GLY A 212 8.00 -1.44 -17.25
C GLY A 212 8.49 -0.14 -17.86
N MET A 213 7.74 0.43 -18.82
CA MET A 213 8.05 1.73 -19.41
C MET A 213 7.96 2.87 -18.38
N VAL A 214 6.99 2.82 -17.48
CA VAL A 214 6.90 3.80 -16.38
C VAL A 214 8.09 3.68 -15.42
N GLU A 215 8.46 2.45 -15.05
CA GLU A 215 9.65 2.21 -14.20
C GLU A 215 10.92 2.76 -14.83
N ASP A 216 11.05 2.58 -16.14
CA ASP A 216 12.20 3.06 -16.89
C ASP A 216 12.21 4.60 -17.05
N ILE A 217 11.05 5.24 -17.17
CA ILE A 217 10.94 6.71 -17.09
C ILE A 217 11.31 7.20 -15.69
N ILE A 218 10.83 6.56 -14.62
CA ILE A 218 11.20 6.88 -13.23
C ILE A 218 12.71 6.74 -13.05
N THR A 219 13.28 5.64 -13.53
CA THR A 219 14.71 5.35 -13.47
C THR A 219 15.51 6.40 -14.23
N ALA A 220 15.15 6.73 -15.46
CA ALA A 220 15.84 7.75 -16.25
C ALA A 220 15.74 9.13 -15.58
N LEU A 221 14.55 9.55 -15.11
CA LEU A 221 14.36 10.80 -14.37
C LEU A 221 15.16 10.84 -13.06
N SER A 222 15.34 9.70 -12.39
CA SER A 222 16.05 9.63 -11.11
C SER A 222 17.54 10.00 -11.23
N HIS A 223 18.16 9.81 -12.41
CA HIS A 223 19.56 10.14 -12.67
C HIS A 223 19.85 11.65 -12.65
N PHE A 224 18.84 12.50 -12.82
CA PHE A 224 18.99 13.94 -12.78
C PHE A 224 19.06 14.44 -11.34
N LYS A 225 20.25 14.87 -10.90
CA LYS A 225 20.47 15.30 -9.50
C LYS A 225 19.71 16.58 -9.17
N ALA A 226 19.35 17.36 -10.19
CA ALA A 226 18.50 18.53 -10.04
C ALA A 226 17.05 18.18 -9.68
N LEU A 227 16.61 16.94 -9.92
CA LEU A 227 15.25 16.48 -9.62
C LEU A 227 15.17 15.72 -8.31
N PHE A 228 14.02 15.82 -7.66
CA PHE A 228 13.57 14.89 -6.63
C PHE A 228 12.50 13.99 -7.23
N VAL A 229 12.77 12.69 -7.33
CA VAL A 229 11.88 11.74 -8.02
C VAL A 229 11.29 10.76 -7.04
N ILE A 230 9.96 10.62 -7.03
CA ILE A 230 9.27 9.62 -6.21
C ILE A 230 9.50 8.23 -6.80
N ALA A 231 9.81 7.29 -5.92
CA ALA A 231 10.04 5.90 -6.28
C ALA A 231 8.75 5.22 -6.76
N ARG A 232 8.93 4.24 -7.64
CA ARG A 232 7.88 3.43 -8.26
C ARG A 232 6.82 2.95 -7.28
N ASN A 233 7.24 2.30 -6.19
CA ASN A 233 6.32 1.65 -5.26
C ASN A 233 5.27 2.60 -4.69
N SER A 234 5.64 3.86 -4.44
CA SER A 234 4.70 4.88 -3.98
C SER A 234 3.80 5.41 -5.08
N SER A 235 4.32 5.61 -6.30
CA SER A 235 3.48 5.99 -7.45
C SER A 235 2.47 4.90 -7.81
N PHE A 236 2.88 3.63 -7.71
CA PHE A 236 2.04 2.49 -8.08
C PHE A 236 0.94 2.17 -7.06
N ALA A 237 0.98 2.78 -5.87
CA ALA A 237 -0.14 2.76 -4.93
C ALA A 237 -1.43 3.39 -5.51
N TYR A 238 -1.31 4.18 -6.59
CA TYR A 238 -2.42 4.79 -7.33
C TYR A 238 -2.88 3.95 -8.53
N LYS A 239 -2.25 2.81 -8.84
CA LYS A 239 -2.62 1.99 -10.00
C LYS A 239 -4.10 1.57 -9.92
N GLY A 240 -4.84 1.77 -11.01
CA GLY A 240 -6.26 1.43 -11.10
C GLY A 240 -7.20 2.38 -10.32
N ARG A 241 -6.70 3.49 -9.77
CA ARG A 241 -7.49 4.48 -9.03
C ARG A 241 -7.62 5.78 -9.82
N ALA A 242 -8.82 6.32 -9.93
CA ALA A 242 -9.03 7.69 -10.38
C ALA A 242 -8.78 8.64 -9.19
N VAL A 243 -7.68 9.39 -9.20
CA VAL A 243 -7.29 10.28 -8.09
C VAL A 243 -6.93 11.65 -8.64
N ASP A 244 -7.40 12.71 -7.98
CA ASP A 244 -7.00 14.09 -8.29
C ASP A 244 -5.48 14.26 -8.06
N VAL A 245 -4.78 14.74 -9.07
CA VAL A 245 -3.35 15.06 -9.05
C VAL A 245 -2.93 15.99 -7.90
N LYS A 246 -3.83 16.83 -7.39
CA LYS A 246 -3.59 17.68 -6.21
C LYS A 246 -3.44 16.83 -4.94
N VAL A 247 -4.27 15.79 -4.81
CA VAL A 247 -4.19 14.83 -3.70
C VAL A 247 -2.89 14.04 -3.82
N VAL A 248 -2.56 13.55 -5.01
CA VAL A 248 -1.28 12.87 -5.29
C VAL A 248 -0.09 13.75 -4.90
N GLY A 249 -0.10 15.03 -5.32
CA GLY A 249 0.94 15.99 -4.98
C GLY A 249 1.10 16.22 -3.48
N ARG A 250 0.00 16.26 -2.72
CA ARG A 250 0.01 16.44 -1.26
C ARG A 250 0.50 15.18 -0.52
N GLU A 251 0.03 14.00 -0.93
CA GLU A 251 0.33 12.72 -0.30
C GLU A 251 1.77 12.26 -0.60
N LEU A 252 2.27 12.50 -1.81
CA LEU A 252 3.67 12.21 -2.19
C LEU A 252 4.63 13.39 -1.93
N GLY A 253 4.11 14.59 -1.70
CA GLY A 253 4.90 15.81 -1.52
C GLY A 253 5.68 16.19 -2.78
N VAL A 254 5.02 16.24 -3.94
CA VAL A 254 5.65 16.58 -5.23
C VAL A 254 4.96 17.75 -5.90
N ARG A 255 5.75 18.55 -6.64
CA ARG A 255 5.25 19.70 -7.40
C ARG A 255 4.63 19.29 -8.74
N TYR A 256 5.13 18.22 -9.33
CA TYR A 256 4.71 17.76 -10.65
C TYR A 256 4.28 16.30 -10.62
N VAL A 257 3.26 15.99 -11.42
CA VAL A 257 2.83 14.61 -11.69
C VAL A 257 2.88 14.39 -13.20
N LEU A 258 3.48 13.26 -13.60
CA LEU A 258 3.41 12.76 -14.96
C LEU A 258 2.42 11.61 -15.02
N GLU A 259 1.41 11.73 -15.87
CA GLU A 259 0.44 10.67 -16.18
C GLU A 259 0.38 10.44 -17.69
N GLY A 260 -0.16 9.29 -18.10
CA GLY A 260 -0.11 8.91 -19.50
C GLY A 260 -0.77 7.60 -19.85
N SER A 261 -0.57 7.19 -21.10
CA SER A 261 -1.06 5.93 -21.63
C SER A 261 -0.07 5.30 -22.61
N VAL A 262 -0.07 3.97 -22.63
CA VAL A 262 0.67 3.17 -23.60
C VAL A 262 -0.32 2.40 -24.46
N ARG A 263 -0.14 2.44 -25.78
CA ARG A 263 -0.86 1.59 -26.72
C ARG A 263 0.14 0.85 -27.58
N ARG A 264 0.15 -0.47 -27.47
CA ARG A 264 0.88 -1.37 -28.35
C ARG A 264 -0.05 -1.91 -29.44
N ALA A 265 0.44 -1.86 -30.67
CA ALA A 265 -0.05 -2.61 -31.82
C ALA A 265 1.07 -3.54 -32.29
N THR A 266 0.77 -4.51 -33.17
CA THR A 266 1.65 -5.62 -33.54
C THR A 266 3.14 -5.28 -33.64
N ASN A 267 3.51 -4.19 -34.32
CA ASN A 267 4.90 -3.74 -34.44
C ASN A 267 5.08 -2.23 -34.14
N ARG A 268 4.15 -1.61 -33.41
CA ARG A 268 4.19 -0.17 -33.11
C ARG A 268 3.79 0.10 -31.67
N VAL A 269 4.47 1.06 -31.06
CA VAL A 269 4.15 1.54 -29.72
C VAL A 269 3.84 3.03 -29.80
N ARG A 270 2.79 3.44 -29.07
CA ARG A 270 2.43 4.83 -28.87
C ARG A 270 2.42 5.13 -27.38
N ILE A 271 3.13 6.18 -27.00
CA ILE A 271 3.17 6.71 -25.64
C ILE A 271 2.53 8.10 -25.67
N THR A 272 1.60 8.36 -24.77
CA THR A 272 1.09 9.70 -24.52
C THR A 272 1.43 10.06 -23.08
N GLY A 273 2.01 11.24 -22.86
CA GLY A 273 2.35 11.72 -21.53
C GLY A 273 1.88 13.15 -21.32
N GLN A 274 1.49 13.48 -20.09
CA GLN A 274 1.10 14.81 -19.68
C GLN A 274 1.71 15.15 -18.32
N LEU A 275 2.30 16.33 -18.23
CA LEU A 275 2.92 16.87 -17.03
C LEU A 275 1.99 17.90 -16.40
N ILE A 276 1.63 17.69 -15.14
CA ILE A 276 0.64 18.49 -14.43
C ILE A 276 1.27 19.11 -13.18
N ASP A 277 1.00 20.40 -12.96
CA ASP A 277 1.36 21.11 -11.74
C ASP A 277 0.36 20.78 -10.62
N THR A 278 0.84 20.18 -9.53
CA THR A 278 -0.03 19.68 -8.46
C THR A 278 -0.62 20.77 -7.57
N ALA A 279 -0.08 21.99 -7.58
CA ALA A 279 -0.62 23.09 -6.80
C ALA A 279 -1.81 23.75 -7.50
N THR A 280 -1.75 23.84 -8.83
CA THR A 280 -2.76 24.54 -9.64
C THR A 280 -3.69 23.60 -10.39
N GLY A 281 -3.26 22.37 -10.68
CA GLY A 281 -3.91 21.45 -11.61
C GLY A 281 -3.66 21.80 -13.08
N ALA A 282 -2.75 22.73 -13.38
CA ALA A 282 -2.48 23.15 -14.75
C ALA A 282 -1.66 22.10 -15.52
N HIS A 283 -2.10 21.76 -16.73
CA HIS A 283 -1.31 20.96 -17.67
C HIS A 283 -0.20 21.82 -18.25
N LEU A 284 1.04 21.54 -17.85
CA LEU A 284 2.22 22.29 -18.29
C LEU A 284 2.76 21.80 -19.62
N TRP A 285 2.59 20.50 -19.89
CA TRP A 285 3.07 19.86 -21.10
C TRP A 285 2.21 18.63 -21.41
N ALA A 286 1.99 18.37 -22.68
CA ALA A 286 1.38 17.16 -23.18
C ALA A 286 2.01 16.83 -24.53
N ASN A 287 2.46 15.59 -24.70
CA ASN A 287 3.05 15.16 -25.97
C ASN A 287 2.75 13.70 -26.26
N ARG A 288 2.98 13.33 -27.52
CA ARG A 288 2.74 11.99 -28.04
C ARG A 288 3.96 11.51 -28.84
N PHE A 289 4.37 10.29 -28.54
CA PHE A 289 5.51 9.62 -29.14
C PHE A 289 5.03 8.35 -29.83
N ASP A 290 5.52 8.12 -31.04
CA ASP A 290 5.09 7.06 -31.94
C ASP A 290 6.33 6.41 -32.57
N GLY A 291 6.51 5.10 -32.43
CA GLY A 291 7.65 4.39 -33.02
C GLY A 291 7.40 2.91 -33.25
N GLY A 292 8.40 2.23 -33.81
CA GLY A 292 8.41 0.77 -33.92
C GLY A 292 8.66 0.11 -32.56
N LEU A 293 8.31 -1.17 -32.43
CA LEU A 293 8.60 -1.92 -31.19
C LEU A 293 10.12 -2.06 -30.94
N GLY A 294 10.92 -2.06 -32.01
CA GLY A 294 12.39 -2.06 -31.92
C GLY A 294 13.00 -0.74 -31.49
N ASP A 295 12.25 0.36 -31.57
CA ASP A 295 12.69 1.72 -31.23
C ASP A 295 12.25 2.12 -29.80
N ILE A 296 11.82 1.16 -28.98
CA ILE A 296 11.18 1.45 -27.68
C ILE A 296 12.09 2.25 -26.74
N PHE A 297 13.39 1.99 -26.78
CA PHE A 297 14.39 2.73 -26.02
C PHE A 297 14.53 4.17 -26.52
N ASP A 298 14.52 4.40 -27.83
CA ASP A 298 14.62 5.75 -28.40
C ASP A 298 13.36 6.56 -28.07
N LEU A 299 12.19 5.91 -28.01
CA LEU A 299 10.94 6.55 -27.56
C LEU A 299 11.01 6.94 -26.08
N GLN A 300 11.56 6.07 -25.22
CA GLN A 300 11.75 6.36 -23.80
C GLN A 300 12.71 7.55 -23.60
N ASP A 301 13.81 7.59 -24.34
CA ASP A 301 14.79 8.68 -24.28
C ASP A 301 14.11 10.01 -24.67
N GLN A 302 13.35 10.03 -25.77
CA GLN A 302 12.60 11.20 -26.20
C GLN A 302 11.56 11.67 -25.17
N VAL A 303 10.84 10.74 -24.55
CA VAL A 303 9.88 11.05 -23.47
C VAL A 303 10.62 11.73 -22.32
N THR A 304 11.71 11.11 -21.85
CA THR A 304 12.50 11.61 -20.71
C THR A 304 13.10 12.98 -20.99
N GLU A 305 13.78 13.15 -22.13
CA GLU A 305 14.37 14.43 -22.54
C GLU A 305 13.30 15.53 -22.63
N SER A 306 12.13 15.21 -23.19
CA SER A 306 11.03 16.16 -23.32
C SER A 306 10.46 16.58 -21.96
N ILE A 307 10.31 15.65 -21.02
CA ILE A 307 9.85 15.94 -19.65
C ILE A 307 10.88 16.79 -18.90
N VAL A 308 12.15 16.42 -18.97
CA VAL A 308 13.23 17.14 -18.30
C VAL A 308 13.35 18.57 -18.83
N GLY A 309 13.25 18.75 -20.15
CA GLY A 309 13.20 20.07 -20.77
C GLY A 309 12.02 20.93 -20.31
N ALA A 310 10.89 20.31 -19.95
CA ALA A 310 9.72 21.01 -19.41
C ALA A 310 9.86 21.37 -17.91
N ILE A 311 10.54 20.54 -17.10
CA ILE A 311 10.62 20.70 -15.64
C ILE A 311 11.85 21.49 -15.20
N ALA A 312 13.01 21.23 -15.80
CA ALA A 312 14.29 21.75 -15.33
C ALA A 312 15.15 22.23 -16.52
N PRO A 313 14.95 23.48 -16.99
CA PRO A 313 15.73 24.04 -18.10
C PRO A 313 17.25 24.14 -17.86
N ALA A 314 17.71 23.92 -16.63
CA ALA A 314 19.11 24.02 -16.20
C ALA A 314 19.85 22.66 -16.13
N VAL A 315 19.32 21.60 -16.72
CA VAL A 315 19.96 20.27 -16.69
C VAL A 315 21.21 20.22 -17.58
N GLU A 316 22.31 19.72 -17.02
CA GLU A 316 23.59 19.57 -17.73
C GLU A 316 23.55 18.42 -18.75
N ARG A 317 24.15 18.62 -19.92
CA ARG A 317 24.23 17.61 -21.01
C ARG A 317 24.80 16.26 -20.56
N ALA A 318 25.74 16.26 -19.62
CA ALA A 318 26.32 15.03 -19.06
C ALA A 318 25.35 14.24 -18.15
N GLU A 319 24.31 14.88 -17.59
CA GLU A 319 23.23 14.16 -16.88
C GLU A 319 22.24 13.55 -17.88
N ILE A 320 21.94 14.25 -18.98
CA ILE A 320 21.10 13.73 -20.08
C ILE A 320 21.74 12.47 -20.68
N GLU A 321 23.03 12.54 -21.06
CA GLU A 321 23.76 11.41 -21.62
C GLU A 321 23.93 10.23 -20.63
N ARG A 322 23.78 10.45 -19.32
CA ARG A 322 23.77 9.37 -18.32
C ARG A 322 22.38 8.75 -18.17
N ALA A 323 21.32 9.56 -18.22
CA ALA A 323 19.93 9.10 -18.11
C ALA A 323 19.46 8.27 -19.30
N THR A 324 20.00 8.53 -20.51
CA THR A 324 19.69 7.80 -21.75
C THR A 324 20.57 6.56 -21.98
N ARG A 325 21.42 6.19 -21.02
CA ARG A 325 22.17 4.93 -21.12
C ARG A 325 21.21 3.75 -21.00
N LYS A 326 21.11 2.98 -22.08
CA LYS A 326 20.29 1.78 -22.15
C LYS A 326 20.87 0.67 -21.27
N ALA A 327 20.01 0.00 -20.51
CA ALA A 327 20.43 -1.11 -19.66
C ALA A 327 20.84 -2.36 -20.47
N THR A 328 20.27 -2.53 -21.68
CA THR A 328 20.65 -3.51 -22.70
C THR A 328 20.19 -3.04 -24.08
N GLU A 329 20.82 -3.52 -25.16
CA GLU A 329 20.38 -3.32 -26.55
C GLU A 329 19.57 -4.52 -27.09
N ARG A 330 19.46 -5.61 -26.30
CA ARG A 330 18.82 -6.87 -26.71
C ARG A 330 17.37 -6.90 -26.21
N LEU A 331 16.40 -6.66 -27.11
CA LEU A 331 14.97 -6.60 -26.78
C LEU A 331 14.45 -7.85 -26.06
N GLU A 332 14.91 -9.04 -26.44
CA GLU A 332 14.49 -10.30 -25.78
C GLU A 332 15.00 -10.42 -24.34
N ALA A 333 16.24 -9.98 -24.07
CA ALA A 333 16.79 -9.94 -22.73
C ALA A 333 16.06 -8.91 -21.86
N TYR A 334 15.73 -7.77 -22.48
CA TYR A 334 14.95 -6.71 -21.85
C TYR A 334 13.52 -7.14 -21.50
N ASP A 335 12.82 -7.88 -22.37
CA ASP A 335 11.48 -8.42 -22.08
C ASP A 335 11.50 -9.34 -20.85
N HIS A 336 12.49 -10.25 -20.76
CA HIS A 336 12.66 -11.12 -19.58
C HIS A 336 12.95 -10.31 -18.32
N TYR A 337 13.81 -9.29 -18.42
CA TYR A 337 14.13 -8.40 -17.31
C TYR A 337 12.88 -7.65 -16.80
N LEU A 338 12.07 -7.06 -17.68
CA LEU A 338 10.84 -6.36 -17.30
C LEU A 338 9.83 -7.30 -16.62
N ARG A 339 9.68 -8.53 -17.13
CA ARG A 339 8.86 -9.56 -16.48
C ARG A 339 9.38 -9.91 -15.09
N GLY A 340 10.70 -10.01 -14.92
CA GLY A 340 11.33 -10.26 -13.62
C GLY A 340 11.08 -9.14 -12.61
N LEU A 341 11.15 -7.88 -13.05
CA LEU A 341 10.77 -6.73 -12.22
C LEU A 341 9.30 -6.77 -11.85
N ALA A 342 8.41 -7.01 -12.83
CA ALA A 342 6.98 -7.11 -12.58
C ALA A 342 6.67 -8.17 -11.51
N LYS A 343 7.30 -9.35 -11.59
CA LYS A 343 7.17 -10.40 -10.58
C LYS A 343 7.72 -10.00 -9.21
N SER A 344 8.85 -9.31 -9.16
CA SER A 344 9.45 -8.82 -7.91
C SER A 344 8.54 -7.82 -7.18
N TYR A 345 7.75 -7.04 -7.93
CA TYR A 345 6.82 -6.04 -7.40
C TYR A 345 5.37 -6.51 -7.30
N GLN A 346 5.01 -7.69 -7.81
CA GLN A 346 3.60 -8.13 -7.83
C GLN A 346 3.15 -8.59 -6.44
N ASP A 347 3.91 -9.49 -5.81
CA ASP A 347 3.57 -10.07 -4.51
C ASP A 347 4.85 -10.43 -3.71
N ALA A 348 4.85 -10.15 -2.40
CA ALA A 348 5.92 -10.59 -1.51
C ALA A 348 5.76 -12.09 -1.18
N SER A 349 6.17 -12.95 -2.11
CA SER A 349 6.14 -14.40 -1.94
C SER A 349 7.44 -15.07 -2.40
N GLN A 350 7.73 -16.22 -1.79
CA GLN A 350 8.84 -17.07 -2.20
C GLN A 350 8.73 -17.47 -3.68
N GLN A 351 7.51 -17.77 -4.13
CA GLN A 351 7.24 -18.15 -5.52
C GLN A 351 7.56 -17.01 -6.49
N ALA A 352 7.03 -15.81 -6.23
CA ALA A 352 7.30 -14.64 -7.06
C ALA A 352 8.80 -14.30 -7.13
N CYS A 353 9.50 -14.40 -5.99
CA CYS A 353 10.94 -14.19 -5.95
C CYS A 353 11.73 -15.24 -6.74
N SER A 354 11.28 -16.51 -6.72
CA SER A 354 11.90 -17.57 -7.52
C SER A 354 11.63 -17.39 -9.02
N GLU A 355 10.43 -16.97 -9.40
CA GLU A 355 10.08 -16.65 -10.79
C GLU A 355 10.89 -15.46 -11.31
N ALA A 356 11.01 -14.40 -10.51
CA ALA A 356 11.84 -13.25 -10.83
C ALA A 356 13.32 -13.64 -11.03
N LEU A 357 13.88 -14.45 -10.13
CA LEU A 357 15.25 -14.96 -10.26
C LEU A 357 15.45 -15.74 -11.57
N HIS A 358 14.50 -16.61 -11.95
CA HIS A 358 14.57 -17.32 -13.23
C HIS A 358 14.56 -16.35 -14.40
N LEU A 359 13.69 -15.34 -14.39
CA LEU A 359 13.58 -14.36 -15.47
C LEU A 359 14.86 -13.50 -15.60
N PHE A 360 15.45 -13.08 -14.49
CA PHE A 360 16.74 -12.37 -14.51
C PHE A 360 17.88 -13.27 -15.02
N ASN A 361 17.91 -14.54 -14.66
CA ASN A 361 18.89 -15.49 -15.20
C ASN A 361 18.71 -15.69 -16.71
N SER A 362 17.47 -15.79 -17.21
CA SER A 362 17.21 -15.84 -18.65
C SER A 362 17.66 -14.56 -19.37
N ALA A 363 17.47 -13.39 -18.75
CA ALA A 363 17.99 -12.13 -19.30
C ALA A 363 19.52 -12.13 -19.38
N ILE A 364 20.21 -12.66 -18.36
CA ILE A 364 21.67 -12.82 -18.32
C ILE A 364 22.17 -13.79 -19.41
N GLU A 365 21.45 -14.88 -19.66
CA GLU A 365 21.79 -15.83 -20.73
C GLU A 365 21.67 -15.19 -22.12
N LEU A 366 20.65 -14.34 -22.31
CA LEU A 366 20.40 -13.63 -23.57
C LEU A 366 21.34 -12.42 -23.79
N ASP A 367 21.82 -11.81 -22.70
CA ASP A 367 22.81 -10.74 -22.68
C ASP A 367 23.76 -10.84 -21.46
N PRO A 368 24.93 -11.48 -21.62
CA PRO A 368 25.94 -11.62 -20.56
C PRO A 368 26.60 -10.32 -20.09
N TYR A 369 26.30 -9.18 -20.71
CA TYR A 369 26.78 -7.85 -20.31
C TYR A 369 25.73 -7.03 -19.56
N PHE A 370 24.52 -7.58 -19.33
CA PHE A 370 23.42 -6.91 -18.65
C PHE A 370 23.65 -6.81 -17.13
N ALA A 371 24.42 -5.81 -16.71
CA ALA A 371 24.86 -5.60 -15.33
C ALA A 371 23.72 -5.62 -14.30
N THR A 372 22.63 -4.91 -14.59
CA THR A 372 21.49 -4.78 -13.68
C THR A 372 20.77 -6.11 -13.47
N ALA A 373 20.71 -6.98 -14.48
CA ALA A 373 20.11 -8.31 -14.35
C ALA A 373 20.89 -9.19 -13.35
N TYR A 374 22.23 -9.14 -13.38
CA TYR A 374 23.08 -9.80 -12.38
C TYR A 374 22.80 -9.28 -10.96
N ALA A 375 22.66 -7.97 -10.81
CA ALA A 375 22.42 -7.34 -9.52
C ALA A 375 21.04 -7.73 -8.95
N ARG A 376 20.00 -7.67 -9.79
CA ARG A 376 18.63 -8.08 -9.44
C ARG A 376 18.55 -9.57 -9.08
N ALA A 377 19.27 -10.44 -9.77
CA ALA A 377 19.38 -11.86 -9.40
C ALA A 377 20.02 -12.04 -8.00
N ALA A 378 21.11 -11.33 -7.70
CA ALA A 378 21.72 -11.35 -6.37
C ALA A 378 20.76 -10.80 -5.29
N PHE A 379 19.99 -9.76 -5.65
CA PHE A 379 18.98 -9.15 -4.78
C PHE A 379 17.83 -10.10 -4.46
N CYS A 380 17.37 -10.92 -5.42
CA CYS A 380 16.36 -11.96 -5.16
C CYS A 380 16.80 -12.93 -4.05
N TYR A 381 18.05 -13.43 -4.09
CA TYR A 381 18.58 -14.27 -3.01
C TYR A 381 18.61 -13.55 -1.66
N ALA A 382 19.06 -12.29 -1.65
CA ALA A 382 19.12 -11.48 -0.44
C ALA A 382 17.72 -11.26 0.16
N ASN A 383 16.72 -10.92 -0.65
CA ASN A 383 15.35 -10.73 -0.21
C ASN A 383 14.70 -12.02 0.27
N ALA A 384 14.85 -13.13 -0.46
CA ALA A 384 14.28 -14.40 -0.04
C ALA A 384 14.85 -14.84 1.33
N LYS A 385 16.13 -14.59 1.59
CA LYS A 385 16.74 -14.77 2.91
C LYS A 385 16.21 -13.76 3.94
N ALA A 386 16.04 -12.48 3.57
CA ALA A 386 15.57 -11.42 4.47
C ALA A 386 14.14 -11.66 4.98
N PHE A 387 13.24 -12.14 4.10
CA PHE A 387 11.89 -12.54 4.45
C PHE A 387 11.81 -13.91 5.14
N GLY A 388 12.93 -14.63 5.25
CA GLY A 388 13.00 -15.94 5.90
C GLY A 388 12.37 -17.08 5.08
N TRP A 389 12.21 -16.90 3.76
CA TRP A 389 11.67 -17.91 2.86
C TRP A 389 12.66 -19.03 2.57
N ILE A 390 13.96 -18.72 2.58
CA ILE A 390 15.04 -19.67 2.31
C ILE A 390 16.17 -19.54 3.33
N SER A 391 16.91 -20.63 3.51
CA SER A 391 18.22 -20.65 4.15
C SER A 391 19.25 -20.99 3.07
N LEU A 392 20.22 -20.11 2.84
CA LEU A 392 21.18 -20.26 1.77
C LEU A 392 22.26 -21.30 2.11
N THR A 393 22.59 -22.16 1.14
CA THR A 393 23.76 -23.05 1.23
C THR A 393 25.07 -22.28 0.98
N PRO A 394 26.23 -22.84 1.36
CA PRO A 394 27.53 -22.24 1.02
C PRO A 394 27.72 -22.01 -0.49
N GLU A 395 27.19 -22.91 -1.33
CA GLU A 395 27.23 -22.79 -2.79
C GLU A 395 26.36 -21.62 -3.28
N GLU A 396 25.15 -21.45 -2.73
CA GLU A 396 24.30 -20.31 -3.06
C GLU A 396 24.90 -18.98 -2.58
N VAL A 397 25.58 -18.96 -1.43
CA VAL A 397 26.32 -17.78 -0.97
C VAL A 397 27.47 -17.44 -1.94
N ALA A 398 28.18 -18.45 -2.44
CA ALA A 398 29.21 -18.25 -3.46
C ALA A 398 28.62 -17.73 -4.78
N GLU A 399 27.45 -18.22 -5.17
CA GLU A 399 26.74 -17.75 -6.36
C GLU A 399 26.29 -16.29 -6.22
N VAL A 400 25.75 -15.90 -5.07
CA VAL A 400 25.42 -14.49 -4.77
C VAL A 400 26.66 -13.61 -4.87
N SER A 401 27.80 -14.06 -4.35
CA SER A 401 29.07 -13.33 -4.49
C SER A 401 29.48 -13.19 -5.96
N ARG A 402 29.31 -14.24 -6.77
CA ARG A 402 29.63 -14.23 -8.22
C ARG A 402 28.74 -13.24 -8.97
N LEU A 403 27.43 -13.30 -8.75
CA LEU A 403 26.43 -12.41 -9.37
C LEU A 403 26.71 -10.94 -9.02
N ALA A 404 26.85 -10.62 -7.73
CA ALA A 404 27.12 -9.27 -7.26
C ALA A 404 28.46 -8.73 -7.80
N GLN A 405 29.50 -9.56 -7.84
CA GLN A 405 30.79 -9.12 -8.37
C GLN A 405 30.74 -8.86 -9.88
N ARG A 406 30.01 -9.70 -10.62
CA ARG A 406 29.83 -9.51 -12.07
C ARG A 406 29.02 -8.25 -12.39
N ALA A 407 27.96 -7.99 -11.62
CA ALA A 407 27.19 -6.75 -11.71
C ALA A 407 28.07 -5.51 -11.51
N VAL A 408 28.95 -5.51 -10.50
CA VAL A 408 29.87 -4.38 -10.22
C VAL A 408 30.93 -4.20 -11.32
N GLU A 409 31.43 -5.29 -11.91
CA GLU A 409 32.40 -5.23 -13.00
C GLU A 409 31.83 -4.56 -14.26
N LEU A 410 30.59 -4.93 -14.60
CA LEU A 410 29.88 -4.47 -15.79
C LEU A 410 29.20 -3.11 -15.58
N GLY A 411 28.59 -2.89 -14.41
CA GLY A 411 27.77 -1.72 -14.07
C GLY A 411 28.50 -0.69 -13.21
N ARG A 412 29.70 -0.25 -13.62
CA ARG A 412 30.54 0.66 -12.79
C ARG A 412 29.89 2.01 -12.48
N ASP A 413 29.00 2.45 -13.37
CA ASP A 413 28.26 3.72 -13.30
C ASP A 413 26.74 3.51 -13.15
N ASP A 414 26.29 2.29 -12.85
CA ASP A 414 24.88 1.96 -12.63
C ASP A 414 24.58 1.92 -11.13
N ALA A 415 23.78 2.88 -10.65
CA ALA A 415 23.46 3.01 -9.24
C ALA A 415 22.65 1.82 -8.70
N ILE A 416 21.72 1.25 -9.48
CA ILE A 416 20.93 0.09 -9.06
C ILE A 416 21.84 -1.12 -8.98
N ALA A 417 22.66 -1.35 -10.01
CA ALA A 417 23.59 -2.48 -10.02
C ALA A 417 24.56 -2.44 -8.82
N LEU A 418 25.07 -1.27 -8.47
CA LEU A 418 25.96 -1.09 -7.32
C LEU A 418 25.22 -1.24 -5.98
N ALA A 419 24.02 -0.68 -5.83
CA ALA A 419 23.25 -0.75 -4.58
C ALA A 419 22.83 -2.18 -4.24
N ASP A 420 22.23 -2.88 -5.20
CA ASP A 420 21.75 -4.26 -5.04
C ASP A 420 22.91 -5.22 -4.77
N SER A 421 24.02 -5.05 -5.48
CA SER A 421 25.24 -5.81 -5.24
C SER A 421 25.82 -5.51 -3.85
N GLY A 422 25.81 -4.24 -3.43
CA GLY A 422 26.28 -3.84 -2.12
C GLY A 422 25.43 -4.44 -1.00
N TRP A 423 24.11 -4.47 -1.17
CA TRP A 423 23.18 -5.14 -0.27
C TRP A 423 23.44 -6.64 -0.17
N ALA A 424 23.55 -7.32 -1.31
CA ALA A 424 23.82 -8.76 -1.37
C ALA A 424 25.17 -9.11 -0.70
N LEU A 425 26.23 -8.34 -0.96
CA LEU A 425 27.53 -8.53 -0.33
C LEU A 425 27.48 -8.30 1.19
N ALA A 426 26.80 -7.24 1.64
CA ALA A 426 26.68 -6.95 3.07
C ALA A 426 25.84 -8.00 3.81
N TYR A 427 24.69 -8.39 3.28
CA TYR A 427 23.70 -9.21 4.01
C TYR A 427 23.91 -10.72 3.84
N VAL A 428 24.24 -11.16 2.61
CA VAL A 428 24.42 -12.59 2.31
C VAL A 428 25.86 -13.00 2.56
N VAL A 429 26.82 -12.31 1.93
CA VAL A 429 28.25 -12.64 2.00
C VAL A 429 28.90 -12.15 3.29
N ARG A 430 28.24 -11.22 4.00
CA ARG A 430 28.70 -10.60 5.27
C ARG A 430 29.93 -9.72 5.12
N ASP A 431 30.18 -9.19 3.92
CA ASP A 431 31.20 -8.17 3.66
C ASP A 431 30.57 -6.77 3.79
N LEU A 432 30.45 -6.30 5.04
CA LEU A 432 29.83 -5.02 5.34
C LEU A 432 30.57 -3.83 4.73
N ASP A 433 31.90 -3.85 4.72
CA ASP A 433 32.71 -2.72 4.26
C ASP A 433 32.59 -2.54 2.75
N ARG A 434 32.69 -3.64 1.99
CA ARG A 434 32.50 -3.59 0.53
C ARG A 434 31.06 -3.25 0.18
N GLY A 435 30.09 -3.81 0.91
CA GLY A 435 28.68 -3.49 0.71
C GLY A 435 28.38 -2.00 0.93
N ALA A 436 28.87 -1.44 2.03
CA ALA A 436 28.74 -0.01 2.33
C ALA A 436 29.39 0.87 1.25
N ALA A 437 30.61 0.54 0.83
CA ALA A 437 31.32 1.32 -0.18
C ALA A 437 30.58 1.34 -1.54
N LEU A 438 29.96 0.23 -1.93
CA LEU A 438 29.17 0.15 -3.16
C LEU A 438 27.87 0.95 -3.07
N ILE A 439 27.15 0.85 -1.96
CA ILE A 439 25.93 1.63 -1.73
C ILE A 439 26.25 3.13 -1.68
N ASP A 440 27.35 3.53 -1.03
CA ASP A 440 27.76 4.93 -0.94
C ASP A 440 28.12 5.49 -2.33
N ARG A 441 28.76 4.68 -3.18
CA ARG A 441 28.98 5.01 -4.60
C ARG A 441 27.68 5.12 -5.39
N ALA A 442 26.73 4.19 -5.18
CA ALA A 442 25.43 4.23 -5.81
C ALA A 442 24.68 5.53 -5.48
N LEU A 443 24.67 5.93 -4.20
CA LEU A 443 24.04 7.16 -3.73
C LEU A 443 24.73 8.43 -4.26
N ALA A 444 26.05 8.38 -4.45
CA ALA A 444 26.79 9.48 -5.07
C ALA A 444 26.49 9.62 -6.58
N LEU A 445 26.21 8.51 -7.27
CA LEU A 445 25.76 8.50 -8.66
C LEU A 445 24.32 8.98 -8.78
N ASN A 446 23.42 8.42 -7.98
CA ASN A 446 21.98 8.69 -8.03
C ASN A 446 21.37 8.73 -6.62
N SER A 447 20.99 9.94 -6.18
CA SER A 447 20.40 10.16 -4.86
C SER A 447 18.88 9.93 -4.80
N ASN A 448 18.25 9.54 -5.91
CA ASN A 448 16.81 9.31 -6.02
C ASN A 448 16.43 7.82 -5.95
N VAL A 449 17.41 6.90 -5.84
CA VAL A 449 17.14 5.46 -5.67
C VAL A 449 16.77 5.17 -4.21
N ALA A 450 15.46 5.08 -3.91
CA ALA A 450 14.96 4.83 -2.55
C ALA A 450 15.51 3.53 -1.93
N GLU A 451 15.63 2.47 -2.74
CA GLU A 451 16.17 1.17 -2.34
C GLU A 451 17.63 1.24 -1.88
N ALA A 452 18.46 2.07 -2.52
CA ALA A 452 19.85 2.28 -2.12
C ALA A 452 19.95 2.97 -0.74
N TRP A 453 19.02 3.90 -0.44
CA TRP A 453 18.92 4.51 0.88
C TRP A 453 18.48 3.51 1.95
N ASP A 454 17.49 2.66 1.67
CA ASP A 454 17.01 1.62 2.60
C ASP A 454 18.11 0.59 2.90
N CYS A 455 18.68 -0.01 1.86
CA CYS A 455 19.80 -0.95 1.98
C CYS A 455 20.97 -0.31 2.73
N GLY A 456 21.27 0.95 2.40
CA GLY A 456 22.28 1.74 3.09
C GLY A 456 21.99 1.93 4.58
N GLY A 457 20.74 2.20 4.95
CA GLY A 457 20.32 2.34 6.35
C GLY A 457 20.57 1.05 7.14
N TRP A 458 20.22 -0.10 6.57
CA TRP A 458 20.45 -1.40 7.21
C TRP A 458 21.93 -1.72 7.37
N VAL A 459 22.74 -1.45 6.35
CA VAL A 459 24.20 -1.64 6.44
C VAL A 459 24.78 -0.73 7.52
N LYS A 460 24.32 0.52 7.63
CA LYS A 460 24.75 1.45 8.68
C LYS A 460 24.34 0.99 10.09
N ASN A 461 23.17 0.40 10.26
CA ASN A 461 22.80 -0.27 11.50
C ASN A 461 23.78 -1.39 11.87
N TRP A 462 24.15 -2.25 10.91
CA TRP A 462 25.07 -3.35 11.18
C TRP A 462 26.51 -2.90 11.43
N LEU A 463 26.91 -1.76 10.86
CA LEU A 463 28.20 -1.12 11.12
C LEU A 463 28.26 -0.42 12.49
N GLY A 464 27.11 -0.17 13.13
CA GLY A 464 27.01 0.58 14.39
C GLY A 464 26.89 2.09 14.20
N GLU A 465 26.56 2.56 13.00
CA GLU A 465 26.46 3.97 12.61
C GLU A 465 24.98 4.42 12.64
N TYR A 466 24.34 4.38 13.82
CA TYR A 466 22.88 4.45 13.96
C TYR A 466 22.26 5.80 13.57
N GLU A 467 22.89 6.93 13.89
CA GLU A 467 22.42 8.25 13.46
C GLU A 467 22.35 8.34 11.94
N LEU A 468 23.39 7.85 11.25
CA LEU A 468 23.43 7.82 9.80
C LEU A 468 22.41 6.83 9.24
N ALA A 469 22.17 5.69 9.92
CA ALA A 469 21.09 4.78 9.56
C ALA A 469 19.71 5.47 9.59
N ILE A 470 19.42 6.23 10.66
CA ILE A 470 18.16 7.00 10.78
C ILE A 470 18.03 8.01 9.63
N GLU A 471 19.11 8.73 9.28
CA GLU A 471 19.11 9.66 8.15
C GLU A 471 18.77 8.95 6.83
N ARG A 472 19.41 7.80 6.57
CA ARG A 472 19.18 7.00 5.36
C ARG A 472 17.75 6.49 5.27
N PHE A 473 17.19 5.92 6.34
CA PHE A 473 15.80 5.46 6.34
C PHE A 473 14.81 6.62 6.17
N LYS A 474 15.06 7.77 6.80
CA LYS A 474 14.24 8.98 6.58
C LYS A 474 14.24 9.40 5.11
N ARG A 475 15.40 9.33 4.44
CA ARG A 475 15.50 9.64 3.02
C ARG A 475 14.78 8.61 2.15
N ALA A 476 14.91 7.33 2.45
CA ALA A 476 14.20 6.24 1.77
C ALA A 476 12.68 6.42 1.86
N ILE A 477 12.15 6.63 3.08
CA ILE A 477 10.73 6.90 3.33
C ILE A 477 10.26 8.16 2.61
N ARG A 478 11.10 9.19 2.50
CA ARG A 478 10.72 10.42 1.79
C ARG A 478 10.60 10.22 0.27
N LEU A 479 11.45 9.37 -0.30
CA LEU A 479 11.42 9.01 -1.72
C LEU A 479 10.31 8.00 -2.04
N SER A 480 9.94 7.15 -1.08
CA SER A 480 8.86 6.17 -1.21
C SER A 480 7.87 6.24 -0.03
N PRO A 481 7.07 7.32 0.11
CA PRO A 481 6.22 7.55 1.28
C PRO A 481 5.00 6.61 1.39
N LEU A 482 4.52 6.07 0.27
CA LEU A 482 3.38 5.16 0.19
C LEU A 482 3.82 3.74 -0.21
N ASP A 483 5.08 3.39 0.05
CA ASP A 483 5.61 2.07 -0.29
C ASP A 483 4.83 0.95 0.41
N PRO A 484 4.17 0.04 -0.34
CA PRO A 484 3.51 -1.12 0.27
C PRO A 484 4.50 -2.02 1.03
N TRP A 485 5.78 -1.95 0.69
CA TRP A 485 6.89 -2.64 1.35
C TRP A 485 7.70 -1.71 2.25
N GLY A 486 7.14 -0.62 2.76
CA GLY A 486 7.85 0.33 3.65
C GLY A 486 8.16 -0.19 5.07
N ALA A 487 7.61 -1.34 5.46
CA ALA A 487 7.78 -1.90 6.81
C ALA A 487 9.25 -2.17 7.20
N PRO A 488 10.15 -2.70 6.33
CA PRO A 488 11.57 -2.86 6.62
C PRO A 488 12.30 -1.53 6.92
N MET A 489 11.99 -0.43 6.22
CA MET A 489 12.60 0.89 6.50
C MET A 489 12.24 1.38 7.92
N ARG A 490 10.98 1.18 8.32
CA ARG A 490 10.49 1.52 9.67
C ARG A 490 11.10 0.60 10.72
N ALA A 491 11.26 -0.68 10.40
CA ALA A 491 11.98 -1.64 11.24
C ALA A 491 13.44 -1.25 11.47
N GLY A 492 14.14 -0.86 10.40
CA GLY A 492 15.51 -0.40 10.46
C GLY A 492 15.65 0.87 11.31
N THR A 493 14.69 1.79 11.19
CA THR A 493 14.60 2.98 12.06
C THR A 493 14.41 2.58 13.53
N ALA A 494 13.54 1.60 13.83
CA ALA A 494 13.36 1.08 15.18
C ALA A 494 14.66 0.47 15.75
N HIS A 495 15.39 -0.31 14.95
CA HIS A 495 16.70 -0.87 15.36
C HIS A 495 17.70 0.23 15.70
N ALA A 496 17.80 1.27 14.86
CA ALA A 496 18.73 2.37 15.10
C ALA A 496 18.41 3.09 16.43
N HIS A 497 17.13 3.41 16.68
CA HIS A 497 16.70 3.99 17.94
C HIS A 497 16.95 3.07 19.15
N PHE A 498 16.73 1.76 18.99
CA PHE A 498 16.98 0.78 20.05
C PHE A 498 18.46 0.75 20.45
N PHE A 499 19.38 0.72 19.49
CA PHE A 499 20.82 0.71 19.77
C PHE A 499 21.34 2.05 20.31
N LEU A 500 20.64 3.15 20.03
CA LEU A 500 20.86 4.46 20.67
C LEU A 500 20.23 4.60 22.06
N SER A 501 19.64 3.53 22.60
CA SER A 501 18.89 3.54 23.88
C SER A 501 17.70 4.49 23.91
N ARG A 502 17.16 4.85 22.73
CA ARG A 502 15.94 5.65 22.53
C ARG A 502 14.73 4.69 22.44
N TYR A 503 14.46 4.00 23.55
CA TYR A 503 13.56 2.83 23.55
C TYR A 503 12.09 3.17 23.27
N ASP A 504 11.62 4.34 23.70
CA ASP A 504 10.25 4.79 23.41
C ASP A 504 10.06 5.05 21.91
N GLU A 505 11.02 5.70 21.25
CA GLU A 505 11.00 5.92 19.81
C GLU A 505 11.13 4.60 19.05
N ALA A 506 12.00 3.69 19.50
CA ALA A 506 12.13 2.36 18.92
C ALA A 506 10.81 1.58 18.99
N ALA A 507 10.13 1.63 20.14
CA ALA A 507 8.83 1.00 20.34
C ALA A 507 7.75 1.61 19.43
N SER A 508 7.73 2.94 19.29
CA SER A 508 6.81 3.64 18.39
C SER A 508 7.02 3.26 16.93
N TRP A 509 8.27 3.25 16.44
CA TRP A 509 8.58 2.84 15.07
C TRP A 509 8.26 1.36 14.80
N ALA A 510 8.55 0.48 15.77
CA ALA A 510 8.18 -0.93 15.67
C ALA A 510 6.65 -1.11 15.63
N ALA A 511 5.90 -0.33 16.41
CA ALA A 511 4.44 -0.36 16.41
C ALA A 511 3.86 0.03 15.04
N ILE A 512 4.38 1.11 14.42
CA ILE A 512 3.96 1.53 13.07
C ILE A 512 4.24 0.42 12.05
N ALA A 513 5.43 -0.18 12.08
CA ALA A 513 5.76 -1.27 11.15
C ALA A 513 4.86 -2.50 11.33
N LEU A 514 4.47 -2.81 12.56
CA LEU A 514 3.60 -3.95 12.89
C LEU A 514 2.13 -3.74 12.50
N GLN A 515 1.68 -2.49 12.26
CA GLN A 515 0.33 -2.24 11.74
C GLN A 515 0.17 -2.83 10.33
N ASP A 516 1.19 -2.67 9.49
CA ASP A 516 1.16 -3.16 8.11
C ASP A 516 1.48 -4.66 8.03
N ASN A 517 2.36 -5.16 8.92
CA ASN A 517 2.76 -6.56 8.92
C ASN A 517 2.82 -7.15 10.34
N PRO A 518 1.65 -7.47 10.94
CA PRO A 518 1.55 -7.90 12.33
C PRO A 518 2.19 -9.27 12.63
N ASN A 519 2.49 -10.05 11.58
CA ASN A 519 3.05 -11.41 11.70
C ASN A 519 4.53 -11.49 11.27
N SER A 520 5.18 -10.37 11.01
CA SER A 520 6.60 -10.36 10.68
C SER A 520 7.44 -10.71 11.92
N GLN A 521 8.12 -11.86 11.89
CA GLN A 521 8.99 -12.29 12.99
C GLN A 521 10.13 -11.29 13.29
N PRO A 522 10.84 -10.70 12.29
CA PRO A 522 11.79 -9.61 12.55
C PRO A 522 11.18 -8.41 13.28
N LEU A 523 9.97 -7.97 12.90
CA LEU A 523 9.30 -6.83 13.53
C LEU A 523 8.86 -7.13 14.96
N LEU A 524 8.30 -8.33 15.20
CA LEU A 524 7.91 -8.78 16.53
C LEU A 524 9.11 -8.86 17.47
N ARG A 525 10.28 -9.27 16.98
CA ARG A 525 11.52 -9.29 17.77
C ARG A 525 11.95 -7.88 18.20
N ILE A 526 12.07 -6.94 17.27
CA ILE A 526 12.54 -5.59 17.63
C ILE A 526 11.50 -4.86 18.46
N GLY A 527 10.21 -5.06 18.18
CA GLY A 527 9.11 -4.55 19.01
C GLY A 527 9.16 -5.10 20.42
N ALA A 528 9.26 -6.42 20.61
CA ALA A 528 9.36 -7.04 21.92
C ALA A 528 10.53 -6.50 22.75
N ALA A 529 11.73 -6.44 22.15
CA ALA A 529 12.91 -5.90 22.82
C ALA A 529 12.73 -4.42 23.18
N SER A 530 12.20 -3.61 22.26
CA SER A 530 11.99 -2.17 22.48
C SER A 530 10.94 -1.91 23.56
N TYR A 531 9.81 -2.62 23.54
CA TYR A 531 8.78 -2.53 24.58
C TYR A 531 9.34 -2.90 25.95
N ALA A 532 10.12 -3.99 26.05
CA ALA A 532 10.70 -4.43 27.31
C ALA A 532 11.70 -3.40 27.87
N MET A 533 12.56 -2.86 27.02
CA MET A 533 13.55 -1.85 27.43
C MET A 533 12.91 -0.49 27.75
N ALA A 534 11.76 -0.17 27.15
CA ALA A 534 10.93 0.99 27.51
C ALA A 534 10.03 0.76 28.74
N GLY A 535 10.12 -0.40 29.41
CA GLY A 535 9.30 -0.74 30.59
C GLY A 535 7.86 -1.16 30.29
N ARG A 536 7.49 -1.33 29.01
CA ARG A 536 6.14 -1.73 28.56
C ARG A 536 6.01 -3.25 28.48
N LEU A 537 6.17 -3.92 29.62
CA LEU A 537 6.31 -5.39 29.69
C LEU A 537 5.09 -6.15 29.12
N ASP A 538 3.86 -5.66 29.32
CA ASP A 538 2.66 -6.32 28.78
C ASP A 538 2.66 -6.39 27.24
N GLN A 539 3.10 -5.31 26.59
CA GLN A 539 3.22 -5.26 25.13
C GLN A 539 4.36 -6.17 24.65
N ALA A 540 5.49 -6.17 25.38
CA ALA A 540 6.63 -7.02 25.09
C ALA A 540 6.25 -8.51 25.14
N GLN A 541 5.56 -8.94 26.21
CA GLN A 541 5.13 -10.32 26.39
C GLN A 541 4.11 -10.74 25.32
N LYS A 542 3.15 -9.88 24.96
CA LYS A 542 2.22 -10.14 23.84
C LYS A 542 2.96 -10.38 22.53
N ALA A 543 3.97 -9.55 22.23
CA ALA A 543 4.80 -9.71 21.04
C ALA A 543 5.60 -11.04 21.08
N VAL A 544 6.18 -11.41 22.23
CA VAL A 544 6.87 -12.70 22.39
C VAL A 544 5.93 -13.90 22.26
N VAL A 545 4.72 -13.83 22.82
CA VAL A 545 3.70 -14.88 22.65
C VAL A 545 3.39 -15.08 21.17
N ARG A 546 3.16 -13.99 20.42
CA ARG A 546 2.90 -14.07 18.98
C ARG A 546 4.10 -14.62 18.22
N LEU A 547 5.30 -14.14 18.55
CA LEU A 547 6.55 -14.60 17.95
C LEU A 547 6.76 -16.10 18.15
N ARG A 548 6.45 -16.64 19.33
CA ARG A 548 6.54 -18.08 19.63
C ARG A 548 5.48 -18.93 18.96
N GLN A 549 4.30 -18.38 18.67
CA GLN A 549 3.30 -19.07 17.84
C GLN A 549 3.79 -19.24 16.40
N LEU A 550 4.50 -18.24 15.87
CA LEU A 550 5.05 -18.25 14.51
C LEU A 550 6.35 -19.04 14.42
N ASN A 551 7.16 -19.02 15.47
CA ASN A 551 8.45 -19.70 15.54
C ASN A 551 8.67 -20.33 16.92
N PRO A 552 8.16 -21.55 17.14
CA PRO A 552 8.24 -22.23 18.43
C PRO A 552 9.67 -22.59 18.87
N THR A 553 10.63 -22.63 17.94
CA THR A 553 12.02 -23.01 18.20
C THR A 553 12.92 -21.80 18.49
N LEU A 554 12.44 -20.57 18.30
CA LEU A 554 13.22 -19.36 18.59
C LEU A 554 13.55 -19.26 20.08
N ARG A 555 14.81 -19.01 20.37
CA ARG A 555 15.39 -18.86 21.71
C ARG A 555 16.42 -17.75 21.71
N VAL A 556 16.81 -17.25 22.88
CA VAL A 556 17.92 -16.30 22.98
C VAL A 556 19.22 -16.95 22.48
N SER A 557 19.50 -18.20 22.86
CA SER A 557 20.69 -18.97 22.46
C SER A 557 20.86 -19.19 20.96
N ASN A 558 19.78 -19.16 20.17
CA ASN A 558 19.82 -19.34 18.72
C ASN A 558 19.51 -18.05 17.92
N LEU A 559 19.41 -16.91 18.61
CA LEU A 559 19.07 -15.63 18.00
C LEU A 559 20.06 -15.21 16.90
N LYS A 560 21.36 -15.47 17.08
CA LYS A 560 22.41 -15.21 16.08
C LYS A 560 22.17 -15.85 14.71
N ASN A 561 21.36 -16.91 14.64
CA ASN A 561 21.06 -17.61 13.38
C ASN A 561 20.04 -16.83 12.52
N VAL A 562 19.28 -15.92 13.14
CA VAL A 562 18.19 -15.18 12.52
C VAL A 562 18.41 -13.66 12.54
N LEU A 563 19.56 -13.20 13.04
CA LEU A 563 19.96 -11.79 13.02
C LEU A 563 20.78 -11.45 11.79
N GLY A 564 20.71 -10.17 11.42
CA GLY A 564 21.63 -9.58 10.44
C GLY A 564 23.09 -9.59 10.95
N PRO A 565 24.05 -9.30 10.06
CA PRO A 565 25.48 -9.34 10.36
C PRO A 565 25.95 -8.14 11.20
N TYR A 566 25.44 -7.97 12.42
CA TYR A 566 25.89 -6.90 13.32
C TYR A 566 27.39 -7.03 13.63
N ARG A 567 28.15 -5.95 13.37
CA ARG A 567 29.60 -5.88 13.63
C ARG A 567 29.91 -5.84 15.13
N ARG A 568 29.08 -5.13 15.90
CA ARG A 568 29.32 -4.90 17.33
C ARG A 568 28.67 -6.00 18.15
N ALA A 569 29.48 -6.72 18.93
CA ALA A 569 28.97 -7.73 19.86
C ALA A 569 28.03 -7.13 20.92
N GLU A 570 28.29 -5.88 21.34
CA GLU A 570 27.44 -5.13 22.29
C GLU A 570 26.00 -4.98 21.80
N ASP A 571 25.78 -4.83 20.49
CA ASP A 571 24.45 -4.69 19.91
C ASP A 571 23.68 -5.99 20.04
N ILE A 572 24.34 -7.12 19.74
CA ILE A 572 23.76 -8.45 19.88
C ILE A 572 23.39 -8.68 21.36
N SER A 573 24.32 -8.44 22.29
CA SER A 573 24.06 -8.61 23.73
C SER A 573 22.92 -7.73 24.25
N ARG A 574 22.82 -6.48 23.79
CA ARG A 574 21.72 -5.57 24.16
C ARG A 574 20.39 -6.06 23.61
N TYR A 575 20.37 -6.58 22.39
CA TYR A 575 19.16 -7.12 21.79
C TYR A 575 18.69 -8.40 22.48
N GLU A 576 19.62 -9.31 22.80
CA GLU A 576 19.38 -10.50 23.61
C GLU A 576 18.79 -10.15 24.98
N GLU A 577 19.35 -9.13 25.66
CA GLU A 577 18.84 -8.65 26.94
C GLU A 577 17.40 -8.10 26.84
N GLY A 578 17.11 -7.30 25.80
CA GLY A 578 15.75 -6.81 25.57
C GLY A 578 14.75 -7.96 25.35
N LEU A 579 15.12 -8.97 24.59
CA LEU A 579 14.28 -10.15 24.34
C LEU A 579 14.13 -11.04 25.59
N ARG A 580 15.19 -11.21 26.38
CA ARG A 580 15.14 -11.91 27.67
C ARG A 580 14.16 -11.24 28.62
N ARG A 581 14.23 -9.91 28.75
CA ARG A 581 13.28 -9.12 29.54
C ARG A 581 11.84 -9.20 29.02
N ALA A 582 11.67 -9.33 27.70
CA ALA A 582 10.37 -9.54 27.08
C ALA A 582 9.77 -10.94 27.36
N GLY A 583 10.56 -11.87 27.91
CA GLY A 583 10.16 -13.24 28.23
C GLY A 583 10.45 -14.26 27.13
N LEU A 584 11.37 -13.96 26.20
CA LEU A 584 11.84 -14.96 25.25
C LEU A 584 12.66 -16.04 26.00
N PRO A 585 12.39 -17.35 25.81
CA PRO A 585 13.13 -18.39 26.51
C PRO A 585 14.59 -18.48 26.05
N GLU A 586 15.46 -18.95 26.94
CA GLU A 586 16.91 -19.13 26.72
C GLU A 586 17.26 -20.10 25.60
#